data_AF-A0A9Q4C4N4-F1
#
_entry.id   AF-A0A9Q4C4N4-F1
#
_cell.length_a   1.000
_cell.length_b   1.000
_cell.length_c   1.000
_cell.angle_alpha   90.00
_cell.angle_beta   90.00
_cell.angle_gamma   90.00
#
_symmetry.space_group_name_H-M   'P 1'
#
loop_
_entity.id
_entity.type
_entity.pdbx_description
1 polymer ?
#
loop_
_entity_poly.entity_id
_entity_poly.type
_entity_poly.pdbx_seq_one_letter_code
_entity_poly.pdbx_strand_id
1 'polypeptide(L)'
;MQETVGELLRRTPGDGVALVADGKEYSEEVFYTTCHKTANLLNHLGAHPDGVVGVSPKPVAENVFGFLGACLVGAETRFVGSGGLNADVLVCDTASLDGYDVPASCRTLAHGDGVPADATGFDREIWGENPVFPRDLGGDDPVVLDGKRSSEAVDEAREVVEERNLWNGDEVRVGSLEDDGVEIITALVARATVVFGAPAVSD
;
A
#
# COMPACT_ATOMS: atom_id res chain seq x y z
N MET A 1 -6.67 -2.14 -23.05
CA MET A 1 -5.95 -1.47 -21.97
C MET A 1 -6.06 -2.40 -20.78
N GLN A 2 -4.94 -2.87 -20.25
CA GLN A 2 -4.96 -3.72 -19.05
C GLN A 2 -5.16 -2.80 -17.84
N GLU A 3 -6.01 -3.20 -16.89
CA GLU A 3 -6.34 -2.39 -15.71
C GLU A 3 -5.18 -2.39 -14.71
N THR A 4 -4.92 -1.27 -14.07
CA THR A 4 -3.83 -1.07 -13.08
C THR A 4 -4.38 -0.88 -11.66
N VAL A 5 -3.52 -1.04 -10.65
CA VAL A 5 -3.88 -0.73 -9.25
C VAL A 5 -4.33 0.73 -9.11
N GLY A 6 -3.68 1.65 -9.83
CA GLY A 6 -4.06 3.06 -9.85
C GLY A 6 -5.46 3.29 -10.42
N GLU A 7 -5.88 2.53 -11.44
CA GLU A 7 -7.24 2.58 -11.98
C GLU A 7 -8.27 1.99 -11.01
N LEU A 8 -7.93 0.88 -10.31
CA LEU A 8 -8.78 0.32 -9.26
C LEU A 8 -9.11 1.37 -8.17
N LEU A 9 -8.09 2.11 -7.72
CA LEU A 9 -8.23 3.13 -6.67
C LEU A 9 -8.91 4.43 -7.15
N ARG A 10 -9.08 4.61 -8.47
CA ARG A 10 -9.87 5.72 -9.05
C ARG A 10 -11.33 5.38 -9.27
N ARG A 11 -11.73 4.12 -9.06
CA ARG A 11 -13.14 3.73 -9.13
C ARG A 11 -13.94 4.55 -8.13
N THR A 12 -15.19 4.83 -8.47
CA THR A 12 -16.12 5.41 -7.49
C THR A 12 -16.21 4.48 -6.29
N PRO A 13 -15.90 4.95 -5.07
CA PRO A 13 -15.98 4.12 -3.88
C PRO A 13 -17.42 3.66 -3.65
N GLY A 14 -17.57 2.49 -3.06
CA GLY A 14 -18.86 1.93 -2.66
C GLY A 14 -19.14 2.19 -1.19
N ASP A 15 -20.25 1.63 -0.72
CA ASP A 15 -20.67 1.73 0.68
C ASP A 15 -20.00 0.67 1.58
N GLY A 16 -19.07 -0.13 1.03
CA GLY A 16 -18.40 -1.24 1.73
C GLY A 16 -17.20 -0.84 2.58
N VAL A 17 -16.69 -1.80 3.34
CA VAL A 17 -15.44 -1.69 4.11
C VAL A 17 -14.30 -2.28 3.29
N ALA A 18 -13.24 -1.51 3.07
CA ALA A 18 -12.07 -1.95 2.30
C ALA A 18 -10.97 -2.56 3.18
N LEU A 19 -10.84 -2.09 4.43
CA LEU A 19 -9.82 -2.55 5.36
C LEU A 19 -10.34 -2.54 6.80
N VAL A 20 -10.02 -3.59 7.56
CA VAL A 20 -10.12 -3.61 9.02
C VAL A 20 -8.73 -3.78 9.61
N ALA A 21 -8.30 -2.81 10.40
CA ALA A 21 -6.99 -2.80 11.06
C ALA A 21 -7.13 -2.27 12.49
N ASP A 22 -6.55 -2.97 13.47
CA ASP A 22 -6.56 -2.59 14.88
C ASP A 22 -7.94 -2.20 15.45
N GLY A 23 -8.97 -2.97 15.05
CA GLY A 23 -10.35 -2.72 15.47
C GLY A 23 -11.02 -1.50 14.83
N LYS A 24 -10.37 -0.88 13.85
CA LYS A 24 -10.89 0.23 13.05
C LYS A 24 -11.25 -0.24 11.65
N GLU A 25 -12.43 0.14 11.21
CA GLU A 25 -12.89 -0.06 9.84
C GLU A 25 -12.59 1.17 8.98
N TYR A 26 -12.12 0.93 7.76
CA TYR A 26 -11.94 1.94 6.73
C TYR A 26 -12.96 1.65 5.62
N SER A 27 -13.95 2.53 5.46
CA SER A 27 -14.84 2.48 4.29
C SER A 27 -14.04 2.62 3.00
N GLU A 28 -14.56 2.16 1.87
CA GLU A 28 -13.90 2.35 0.56
C GLU A 28 -13.56 3.83 0.31
N GLU A 29 -14.47 4.75 0.64
CA GLU A 29 -14.25 6.19 0.47
C GLU A 29 -13.03 6.68 1.27
N VAL A 30 -12.95 6.32 2.56
CA VAL A 30 -11.84 6.70 3.43
C VAL A 30 -10.56 6.03 2.98
N PHE A 31 -10.63 4.75 2.61
CA PHE A 31 -9.49 3.95 2.18
C PHE A 31 -8.87 4.51 0.89
N TYR A 32 -9.67 4.74 -0.16
CA TYR A 32 -9.18 5.35 -1.41
C TYR A 32 -8.63 6.75 -1.15
N THR A 33 -9.38 7.60 -0.44
CA THR A 33 -8.91 8.96 -0.12
C THR A 33 -7.56 8.94 0.63
N THR A 34 -7.36 7.99 1.55
CA THR A 34 -6.11 7.86 2.31
C THR A 34 -4.98 7.35 1.43
N CYS A 35 -5.22 6.41 0.52
CA CYS A 35 -4.22 6.00 -0.48
C CYS A 35 -3.78 7.19 -1.35
N HIS A 36 -4.72 8.00 -1.81
CA HIS A 36 -4.46 9.20 -2.62
C HIS A 36 -3.67 10.28 -1.87
N LYS A 37 -4.00 10.53 -0.60
CA LYS A 37 -3.23 11.43 0.27
C LYS A 37 -1.82 10.89 0.53
N THR A 38 -1.70 9.58 0.74
CA THR A 38 -0.40 8.93 0.95
C THR A 38 0.47 9.03 -0.30
N ALA A 39 -0.09 8.84 -1.49
CA ALA A 39 0.60 9.08 -2.75
C ALA A 39 1.16 10.50 -2.85
N ASN A 40 0.38 11.52 -2.45
CA ASN A 40 0.86 12.91 -2.44
C ASN A 40 2.03 13.10 -1.46
N LEU A 41 1.91 12.54 -0.26
CA LEU A 41 2.95 12.62 0.75
C LEU A 41 4.24 11.93 0.28
N LEU A 42 4.13 10.75 -0.33
CA LEU A 42 5.28 10.06 -0.92
C LEU A 42 5.95 10.88 -2.03
N ASN A 43 5.16 11.55 -2.89
CA ASN A 43 5.70 12.46 -3.90
C ASN A 43 6.46 13.64 -3.27
N HIS A 44 5.91 14.27 -2.23
CA HIS A 44 6.61 15.32 -1.46
C HIS A 44 7.93 14.84 -0.83
N LEU A 45 8.01 13.54 -0.49
CA LEU A 45 9.21 12.91 0.05
C LEU A 45 10.20 12.44 -1.03
N GLY A 46 9.84 12.54 -2.31
CA GLY A 46 10.72 12.26 -3.44
C GLY A 46 10.40 10.97 -4.20
N ALA A 47 9.31 10.26 -3.88
CA ALA A 47 8.88 9.11 -4.67
C ALA A 47 8.48 9.53 -6.08
N HIS A 48 8.86 8.73 -7.07
CA HIS A 48 8.61 8.98 -8.49
C HIS A 48 8.52 7.67 -9.29
N PRO A 49 8.05 7.70 -10.56
CA PRO A 49 7.83 6.48 -11.34
C PRO A 49 9.03 5.53 -11.49
N ASP A 50 10.25 6.07 -11.62
CA ASP A 50 11.46 5.24 -11.73
C ASP A 50 12.14 4.96 -10.39
N GLY A 51 11.45 5.24 -9.28
CA GLY A 51 12.00 5.21 -7.92
C GLY A 51 11.51 4.02 -7.11
N VAL A 52 12.09 3.83 -5.93
CA VAL A 52 11.75 2.73 -5.02
C VAL A 52 11.22 3.30 -3.70
N VAL A 53 10.05 2.82 -3.28
CA VAL A 53 9.49 3.00 -1.95
C VAL A 53 9.66 1.70 -1.19
N GLY A 54 10.53 1.73 -0.18
CA GLY A 54 10.65 0.65 0.80
C GLY A 54 9.48 0.71 1.77
N VAL A 55 8.82 -0.42 2.01
CA VAL A 55 7.70 -0.52 2.94
C VAL A 55 7.97 -1.65 3.93
N SER A 56 7.74 -1.40 5.22
CA SER A 56 7.81 -2.47 6.22
C SER A 56 6.78 -3.56 5.90
N PRO A 57 7.13 -4.85 5.98
CA PRO A 57 6.23 -5.95 5.60
C PRO A 57 5.12 -6.19 6.63
N LYS A 58 5.13 -5.48 7.76
CA LYS A 58 4.11 -5.68 8.80
C LYS A 58 2.72 -5.31 8.26
N PRO A 59 1.70 -6.16 8.48
CA PRO A 59 0.34 -5.90 8.02
C PRO A 59 -0.36 -4.90 8.95
N VAL A 60 -0.08 -3.62 8.74
CA VAL A 60 -0.74 -2.48 9.42
C VAL A 60 -1.24 -1.49 8.37
N ALA A 61 -2.21 -0.66 8.74
CA ALA A 61 -2.93 0.18 7.78
C ALA A 61 -1.99 1.13 7.03
N GLU A 62 -1.05 1.75 7.74
CA GLU A 62 -0.10 2.74 7.22
C GLU A 62 0.86 2.13 6.21
N ASN A 63 1.27 0.86 6.40
CA ASN A 63 2.10 0.15 5.44
C ASN A 63 1.30 -0.24 4.18
N VAL A 64 0.02 -0.63 4.33
CA VAL A 64 -0.89 -0.83 3.19
C VAL A 64 -1.07 0.46 2.40
N PHE A 65 -1.25 1.60 3.09
CA PHE A 65 -1.34 2.91 2.44
C PHE A 65 -0.02 3.31 1.77
N GLY A 66 1.13 2.99 2.38
CA GLY A 66 2.44 3.20 1.77
C GLY A 66 2.61 2.43 0.46
N PHE A 67 2.26 1.15 0.47
CA PHE A 67 2.26 0.30 -0.73
C PHE A 67 1.33 0.85 -1.83
N LEU A 68 0.05 1.04 -1.52
CA LEU A 68 -0.92 1.51 -2.53
C LEU A 68 -0.65 2.95 -2.96
N GLY A 69 -0.12 3.78 -2.07
CA GLY A 69 0.34 5.13 -2.38
C GLY A 69 1.51 5.12 -3.37
N ALA A 70 2.48 4.21 -3.20
CA ALA A 70 3.58 4.04 -4.15
C ALA A 70 3.06 3.58 -5.52
N CYS A 71 2.10 2.66 -5.56
CA CYS A 71 1.41 2.27 -6.79
C CYS A 71 0.73 3.45 -7.50
N LEU A 72 0.14 4.39 -6.76
CA LEU A 72 -0.47 5.60 -7.33
C LEU A 72 0.55 6.63 -7.82
N VAL A 73 1.76 6.64 -7.25
CA VAL A 73 2.88 7.46 -7.72
C VAL A 73 3.51 6.88 -9.00
N GLY A 74 3.41 5.57 -9.19
CA GLY A 74 4.17 4.83 -10.20
C GLY A 74 5.50 4.28 -9.66
N ALA A 75 5.75 4.34 -8.35
CA ALA A 75 7.02 3.85 -7.82
C ALA A 75 7.02 2.32 -7.65
N GLU A 76 8.21 1.71 -7.65
CA GLU A 76 8.40 0.34 -7.18
C GLU A 76 8.18 0.26 -5.67
N THR A 77 7.29 -0.62 -5.23
CA THR A 77 7.21 -1.01 -3.82
C THR A 77 8.12 -2.20 -3.58
N ARG A 78 8.97 -2.07 -2.56
CA ARG A 78 9.78 -3.16 -2.05
C ARG A 78 9.46 -3.38 -0.59
N PHE A 79 9.02 -4.59 -0.22
CA PHE A 79 8.88 -4.90 1.18
C PHE A 79 10.25 -5.19 1.81
N VAL A 80 10.56 -4.49 2.91
CA VAL A 80 11.88 -4.57 3.55
C VAL A 80 11.70 -4.77 5.04
N GLY A 81 12.12 -5.92 5.56
CA GLY A 81 11.97 -6.25 6.99
C GLY A 81 12.99 -5.56 7.90
N SER A 82 14.27 -5.51 7.52
CA SER A 82 15.36 -4.85 8.24
C SER A 82 16.64 -4.80 7.39
N GLY A 83 17.65 -4.06 7.85
CA GLY A 83 18.97 -4.00 7.24
C GLY A 83 19.10 -2.96 6.12
N GLY A 84 19.96 -3.26 5.14
CA GLY A 84 20.33 -2.35 4.06
C GLY A 84 19.15 -1.95 3.19
N LEU A 85 18.87 -0.64 3.13
CA LEU A 85 17.80 -0.07 2.33
C LEU A 85 18.35 0.62 1.07
N ASN A 86 17.83 0.22 -0.10
CA ASN A 86 18.03 0.95 -1.34
C ASN A 86 16.67 1.44 -1.85
N ALA A 87 16.21 2.55 -1.27
CA ALA A 87 14.93 3.17 -1.58
C ALA A 87 15.04 4.70 -1.47
N ASP A 88 14.20 5.41 -2.21
CA ASP A 88 14.07 6.87 -2.14
C ASP A 88 13.23 7.27 -0.91
N VAL A 89 12.24 6.46 -0.56
CA VAL A 89 11.39 6.66 0.62
C VAL A 89 11.22 5.34 1.38
N LEU A 90 11.29 5.38 2.72
CA LEU A 90 10.95 4.28 3.63
C LEU A 90 9.62 4.58 4.34
N VAL A 91 8.68 3.64 4.30
CA VAL A 91 7.47 3.63 5.13
C VAL A 91 7.58 2.53 6.17
N CYS A 92 7.58 2.87 7.46
CA CYS A 92 7.67 1.87 8.53
C CYS A 92 7.17 2.39 9.87
N ASP A 93 6.97 1.47 10.82
CA ASP A 93 6.66 1.86 12.20
C ASP A 93 7.89 2.46 12.88
N THR A 94 7.65 3.49 13.70
CA THR A 94 8.71 4.17 14.46
C THR A 94 9.52 3.20 15.32
N ALA A 95 8.87 2.20 15.92
CA ALA A 95 9.53 1.21 16.77
C ALA A 95 10.50 0.28 16.03
N SER A 96 10.46 0.24 14.70
CA SER A 96 11.35 -0.60 13.87
C SER A 96 12.40 0.20 13.11
N LEU A 97 12.40 1.54 13.21
CA LEU A 97 13.35 2.39 12.49
C LEU A 97 14.81 2.02 12.74
N ASP A 98 15.15 1.73 13.99
CA ASP A 98 16.52 1.35 14.40
C ASP A 98 17.00 0.03 13.74
N GLY A 99 16.09 -0.75 13.15
CA GLY A 99 16.41 -1.96 12.41
C GLY A 99 16.82 -1.71 10.94
N TYR A 100 16.71 -0.49 10.44
CA TYR A 100 17.03 -0.14 9.04
C TYR A 100 18.30 0.69 8.93
N ASP A 101 19.17 0.32 7.99
CA ASP A 101 20.30 1.14 7.59
C ASP A 101 19.82 2.18 6.55
N VAL A 102 19.13 3.22 7.02
CA VAL A 102 18.55 4.26 6.15
C VAL A 102 19.66 5.18 5.61
N PRO A 103 19.92 5.21 4.30
CA PRO A 103 20.92 6.11 3.74
C PRO A 103 20.42 7.55 3.77
N ALA A 104 21.34 8.53 3.79
CA ALA A 104 20.98 9.95 3.82
C ALA A 104 20.16 10.43 2.58
N SER A 105 20.19 9.66 1.49
CA SER A 105 19.37 9.90 0.29
C SER A 105 17.92 9.43 0.44
N CYS A 106 17.62 8.57 1.43
CA CYS A 106 16.30 8.04 1.67
C CYS A 106 15.54 8.92 2.67
N ARG A 107 14.29 9.27 2.35
CA ARG A 107 13.39 9.95 3.29
C ARG A 107 12.54 8.94 4.04
N THR A 108 12.28 9.22 5.30
CA THR A 108 11.47 8.34 6.15
C THR A 108 10.08 8.92 6.37
N LEU A 109 9.06 8.12 6.11
CA LEU A 109 7.67 8.30 6.50
C LEU A 109 7.34 7.29 7.61
N ALA A 110 7.47 7.72 8.86
CA ALA A 110 7.26 6.86 10.02
C ALA A 110 5.84 7.02 10.59
N HIS A 111 5.28 5.95 11.12
CA HIS A 111 3.99 5.95 11.82
C HIS A 111 4.11 5.46 13.26
N GLY A 112 3.03 5.65 14.02
CA GLY A 112 2.98 5.33 15.44
C GLY A 112 3.61 6.39 16.33
N ASP A 113 3.83 6.02 17.60
CA ASP A 113 4.29 6.97 18.62
C ASP A 113 5.80 7.26 18.53
N GLY A 114 6.17 8.49 18.90
CA GLY A 114 7.57 8.85 19.12
C GLY A 114 8.39 9.13 17.85
N VAL A 115 7.74 9.49 16.75
CA VAL A 115 8.40 9.79 15.46
C VAL A 115 9.60 10.75 15.65
N PRO A 116 10.82 10.36 15.23
CA PRO A 116 12.02 11.19 15.31
C PRO A 116 11.89 12.52 14.55
N ALA A 117 12.63 13.54 14.98
CA ALA A 117 12.54 14.89 14.41
C ALA A 117 13.04 14.98 12.95
N ASP A 118 13.88 14.05 12.52
CA ASP A 118 14.41 13.92 11.17
C ASP A 118 13.55 13.02 10.25
N ALA A 119 12.51 12.38 10.80
CA ALA A 119 11.51 11.63 10.05
C ALA A 119 10.20 12.44 9.88
N THR A 120 9.46 12.10 8.83
CA THR A 120 8.11 12.62 8.59
C THR A 120 7.10 11.70 9.28
N GLY A 121 6.18 12.25 10.08
CA GLY A 121 5.17 11.47 10.80
C GLY A 121 3.89 11.30 9.99
N PHE A 122 3.56 10.07 9.59
CA PHE A 122 2.38 9.73 8.80
C PHE A 122 1.10 10.29 9.41
N ASP A 123 0.83 9.94 10.67
CA ASP A 123 -0.38 10.32 11.40
C ASP A 123 -0.53 11.84 11.56
N ARG A 124 0.58 12.57 11.54
CA ARG A 124 0.60 14.03 11.64
C ARG A 124 0.26 14.68 10.30
N GLU A 125 0.86 14.20 9.21
CA GLU A 125 0.75 14.85 7.90
C GLU A 125 -0.53 14.45 7.16
N ILE A 126 -0.99 13.21 7.28
CA ILE A 126 -2.06 12.65 6.41
C ILE A 126 -3.40 13.39 6.50
N TRP A 127 -3.72 13.98 7.66
CA TRP A 127 -4.96 14.74 7.85
C TRP A 127 -4.94 16.10 7.14
N GLY A 128 -3.76 16.72 7.04
CA GLY A 128 -3.56 17.97 6.33
C GLY A 128 -3.35 17.79 4.83
N GLU A 129 -3.02 16.58 4.39
CA GLU A 129 -2.79 16.31 2.97
C GLU A 129 -4.07 16.36 2.16
N ASN A 130 -3.97 16.96 0.98
CA ASN A 130 -5.05 16.97 0.00
C ASN A 130 -4.93 15.75 -0.90
N PRO A 131 -6.03 15.03 -1.19
CA PRO A 131 -5.97 13.91 -2.12
C PRO A 131 -5.61 14.45 -3.51
N VAL A 132 -4.47 14.00 -4.04
CA VAL A 132 -4.11 14.27 -5.44
C VAL A 132 -4.81 13.24 -6.31
N PHE A 133 -5.46 13.71 -7.37
CA PHE A 133 -5.87 12.82 -8.46
C PHE A 133 -4.59 12.42 -9.22
N PRO A 134 -4.16 11.15 -9.12
CA PRO A 134 -2.88 10.73 -9.64
C PRO A 134 -2.89 10.88 -11.16
N ARG A 135 -1.70 11.10 -11.73
CA ARG A 135 -1.50 11.16 -13.18
C ARG A 135 -2.04 9.88 -13.82
N ASP A 136 -2.67 9.96 -15.00
CA ASP A 136 -3.07 8.75 -15.73
C ASP A 136 -1.84 7.87 -15.97
N LEU A 137 -1.75 6.77 -15.20
CA LEU A 137 -0.73 5.75 -15.36
C LEU A 137 -1.25 4.75 -16.37
N GLY A 138 -0.48 4.48 -17.43
CA GLY A 138 -0.78 3.44 -18.39
C GLY A 138 -0.38 2.06 -17.86
N GLY A 139 -0.90 0.99 -18.48
CA GLY A 139 -0.54 -0.39 -18.11
C GLY A 139 0.95 -0.76 -18.30
N ASP A 140 1.70 0.05 -19.04
CA ASP A 140 3.16 -0.09 -19.20
C ASP A 140 3.96 0.73 -18.17
N ASP A 141 3.30 1.59 -17.38
CA ASP A 141 3.99 2.41 -16.40
C ASP A 141 4.52 1.52 -15.27
N PRO A 142 5.76 1.79 -14.80
CA PRO A 142 6.29 1.08 -13.66
C PRO A 142 5.33 1.30 -12.48
N VAL A 143 4.83 0.20 -11.95
CA VAL A 143 4.23 0.09 -10.63
C VAL A 143 4.63 -1.31 -10.27
N VAL A 144 5.57 -1.42 -9.36
CA VAL A 144 6.29 -2.67 -9.21
C VAL A 144 6.03 -3.24 -7.83
N LEU A 145 5.30 -4.36 -7.77
CA LEU A 145 5.30 -5.22 -6.59
C LEU A 145 6.38 -6.28 -6.81
N ASP A 146 7.55 -6.12 -6.19
CA ASP A 146 8.67 -7.06 -6.29
C ASP A 146 9.02 -7.52 -7.72
N GLY A 147 9.15 -6.56 -8.63
CA GLY A 147 9.45 -6.77 -10.05
C GLY A 147 8.23 -6.93 -10.99
N LYS A 148 7.00 -7.08 -10.48
CA LYS A 148 5.76 -7.22 -11.28
C LYS A 148 5.13 -5.88 -11.62
N ARG A 149 4.76 -5.64 -12.88
CA ARG A 149 4.01 -4.44 -13.30
C ARG A 149 2.61 -4.39 -12.67
N SER A 150 2.01 -3.19 -12.60
CA SER A 150 0.66 -3.01 -12.05
C SER A 150 -0.37 -3.95 -12.67
N SER A 151 -0.37 -4.03 -14.00
CA SER A 151 -1.34 -4.83 -14.73
C SER A 151 -1.14 -6.33 -14.51
N GLU A 152 0.11 -6.78 -14.38
CA GLU A 152 0.44 -8.17 -14.10
C GLU A 152 -0.07 -8.56 -12.70
N ALA A 153 0.12 -7.68 -11.70
CA ALA A 153 -0.38 -7.92 -10.36
C ALA A 153 -1.91 -7.88 -10.27
N VAL A 154 -2.57 -7.04 -11.08
CA VAL A 154 -4.04 -7.00 -11.19
C VAL A 154 -4.58 -8.25 -11.88
N ASP A 155 -3.92 -8.74 -12.93
CA ASP A 155 -4.34 -9.96 -13.63
C ASP A 155 -4.17 -11.19 -12.74
N GLU A 156 -3.06 -11.32 -12.02
CA GLU A 156 -2.86 -12.36 -11.00
C GLU A 156 -3.92 -12.30 -9.90
N ALA A 157 -4.21 -11.10 -9.38
CA ALA A 157 -5.28 -10.90 -8.41
C ALA A 157 -6.66 -11.33 -8.95
N ARG A 158 -6.94 -11.12 -10.25
CA ARG A 158 -8.19 -11.57 -10.88
C ARG A 158 -8.28 -13.09 -10.96
N GLU A 159 -7.18 -13.77 -11.28
CA GLU A 159 -7.12 -15.23 -11.26
C GLU A 159 -7.48 -15.75 -9.85
N VAL A 160 -6.91 -15.15 -8.80
CA VAL A 160 -7.23 -15.49 -7.41
C VAL A 160 -8.71 -15.24 -7.08
N VAL A 161 -9.28 -14.11 -7.52
CA VAL A 161 -10.71 -13.81 -7.34
C VAL A 161 -11.60 -14.87 -8.00
N GLU A 162 -11.26 -15.31 -9.21
CA GLU A 162 -12.00 -16.35 -9.93
C GLU A 162 -11.87 -17.72 -9.24
N GLU A 163 -10.65 -18.11 -8.87
CA GLU A 163 -10.37 -19.39 -8.21
C GLU A 163 -11.06 -19.51 -6.86
N ARG A 164 -11.10 -18.42 -6.08
CA ARG A 164 -11.72 -18.37 -4.75
C ARG A 164 -13.19 -17.93 -4.78
N ASN A 165 -13.70 -17.56 -5.96
CA ASN A 165 -15.04 -17.00 -6.16
C ASN A 165 -15.34 -15.85 -5.19
N LEU A 166 -14.41 -14.90 -5.08
CA LEU A 166 -14.51 -13.75 -4.19
C LEU A 166 -15.47 -12.70 -4.76
N TRP A 167 -16.21 -12.05 -3.88
CA TRP A 167 -17.15 -10.98 -4.20
C TRP A 167 -17.11 -9.85 -3.16
N ASN A 168 -17.85 -8.79 -3.45
CA ASN A 168 -18.04 -7.69 -2.52
C ASN A 168 -18.65 -8.20 -1.21
N GLY A 169 -18.00 -7.84 -0.10
CA GLY A 169 -18.38 -8.26 1.25
C GLY A 169 -17.65 -9.49 1.77
N ASP A 170 -16.87 -10.20 0.94
CA ASP A 170 -15.96 -11.24 1.41
C ASP A 170 -14.76 -10.66 2.15
N GLU A 171 -14.05 -11.50 2.91
CA GLU A 171 -12.81 -11.14 3.59
C GLU A 171 -11.60 -11.74 2.89
N VAL A 172 -10.53 -10.95 2.79
CA VAL A 172 -9.21 -11.38 2.34
C VAL A 172 -8.22 -11.19 3.48
N ARG A 173 -7.58 -12.29 3.91
CA ARG A 173 -6.67 -12.31 5.07
C ARG A 173 -5.24 -12.07 4.64
N VAL A 174 -4.55 -11.20 5.38
CA VAL A 174 -3.15 -10.83 5.14
C VAL A 174 -2.36 -11.03 6.43
N GLY A 175 -1.37 -11.93 6.38
CA GLY A 175 -0.44 -12.24 7.47
C GLY A 175 0.88 -11.47 7.39
N SER A 176 1.35 -11.17 6.18
CA SER A 176 2.54 -10.35 5.89
C SER A 176 2.37 -9.66 4.55
N LEU A 177 2.78 -8.40 4.42
CA LEU A 177 2.72 -7.72 3.12
C LEU A 177 3.75 -8.26 2.13
N GLU A 178 4.89 -8.78 2.61
CA GLU A 178 5.93 -9.38 1.75
C GLU A 178 5.40 -10.61 1.02
N ASP A 179 4.65 -11.46 1.71
CA ASP A 179 4.11 -12.70 1.13
C ASP A 179 2.73 -12.49 0.49
N ASP A 180 1.91 -11.59 1.06
CA ASP A 180 0.50 -11.43 0.70
C ASP A 180 0.20 -10.09 0.00
N GLY A 181 1.21 -9.41 -0.57
CA GLY A 181 1.00 -8.13 -1.27
C GLY A 181 -0.05 -8.21 -2.39
N VAL A 182 -0.14 -9.36 -3.08
CA VAL A 182 -1.16 -9.62 -4.10
C VAL A 182 -2.56 -9.79 -3.50
N GLU A 183 -2.69 -10.25 -2.26
CA GLU A 183 -4.00 -10.39 -1.58
C GLU A 183 -4.64 -9.02 -1.31
N ILE A 184 -3.85 -7.98 -1.05
CA ILE A 184 -4.35 -6.59 -0.98
C ILE A 184 -4.98 -6.17 -2.32
N ILE A 185 -4.33 -6.50 -3.44
CA ILE A 185 -4.84 -6.20 -4.78
C ILE A 185 -6.06 -7.06 -5.10
N THR A 186 -6.05 -8.34 -4.71
CA THR A 186 -7.18 -9.27 -4.82
C THR A 186 -8.42 -8.71 -4.13
N ALA A 187 -8.27 -8.16 -2.93
CA ALA A 187 -9.35 -7.51 -2.22
C ALA A 187 -9.89 -6.28 -2.98
N LEU A 188 -9.02 -5.45 -3.56
CA LEU A 188 -9.42 -4.30 -4.40
C LEU A 188 -10.18 -4.73 -5.65
N VAL A 189 -9.75 -5.81 -6.31
CA VAL A 189 -10.43 -6.35 -7.50
C VAL A 189 -11.84 -6.83 -7.16
N ALA A 190 -11.98 -7.64 -6.10
CA ALA A 190 -13.26 -8.18 -5.64
C ALA A 190 -14.14 -7.17 -4.89
N ARG A 191 -13.57 -6.01 -4.48
CA ARG A 191 -14.16 -5.10 -3.48
C ARG A 191 -14.48 -5.82 -2.16
N ALA A 192 -13.60 -6.74 -1.79
CA ALA A 192 -13.61 -7.46 -0.54
C ALA A 192 -12.91 -6.64 0.56
N THR A 193 -13.09 -7.04 1.81
CA THR A 193 -12.48 -6.40 2.97
C THR A 193 -11.14 -7.06 3.28
N VAL A 194 -10.06 -6.28 3.30
CA VAL A 194 -8.78 -6.73 3.85
C VAL A 194 -8.89 -6.84 5.37
N VAL A 195 -8.46 -7.96 5.93
CA VAL A 195 -8.34 -8.15 7.38
C VAL A 195 -6.96 -8.72 7.73
N PHE A 196 -6.34 -8.22 8.78
CA PHE A 196 -5.02 -8.69 9.20
C PHE A 196 -5.11 -9.91 10.12
N GLY A 197 -4.19 -10.86 9.92
CA GLY A 197 -4.06 -12.07 10.73
C GLY A 197 -3.75 -13.32 9.89
N ALA A 198 -3.38 -14.40 10.58
CA ALA A 198 -3.10 -15.68 9.90
C ALA A 198 -4.32 -16.15 9.08
N PRO A 199 -4.10 -16.80 7.91
CA PRO A 199 -5.17 -17.43 7.17
C PRO A 199 -5.91 -18.42 8.08
N ALA A 200 -7.23 -18.46 7.96
CA ALA A 200 -8.02 -19.41 8.73
C ALA A 200 -7.54 -20.83 8.40
N VAL A 201 -7.09 -21.57 9.41
CA VAL A 201 -6.75 -22.99 9.25
C VAL A 201 -8.04 -23.68 8.81
N SER A 202 -8.06 -24.21 7.60
CA SER A 202 -9.17 -25.05 7.15
C SER A 202 -9.03 -26.39 7.88
N ASP A 203 -10.00 -26.72 8.74
CA ASP A 203 -10.15 -28.06 9.34
C ASP A 203 -10.51 -29.12 8.29
#